data_AF-A0A183EY85-F1
#
_entry.id   AF-A0A183EY85-F1
#
_cell.length_a   1.000
_cell.length_b   1.000
_cell.length_c   1.000
_cell.angle_alpha   90.00
_cell.angle_beta   90.00
_cell.angle_gamma   90.00
#
_symmetry.space_group_name_H-M   'P 1'
#
loop_
_entity.id
_entity.type
_entity.pdbx_description
1 polymer ?
#
loop_
_entity_poly.entity_id
_entity_poly.type
_entity_poly.pdbx_seq_one_letter_code
_entity_poly.pdbx_strand_id
1 'polypeptide(L)'
;LLAENARNEQLLAKISDYFEKLDPLSQEKVSSEVKQLCQDRAKQLIGSSDFETLKNAYEELASFELLAANFTRLVGNLKSESQRSEAEQLRRLCQKVYGTERFDPGELTSWLTSDQKLELEHLIQDPGVSDDAVYERIFEFYEKADDEKKTDARKVIESGCRRFVDRMFGDKIAAKLEERRLSGNYTPQMLTAELAAYAAEIKDVKNRIKAE
;
A
#
# COMPACT_ATOMS: atom_id res chain seq x y z
N LEU A 1 -13.52 -2.24 -26.28
CA LEU A 1 -12.68 -1.86 -27.44
C LEU A 1 -11.27 -1.59 -26.93
N LEU A 2 -10.40 -2.61 -26.86
CA LEU A 2 -8.99 -2.42 -26.54
C LEU A 2 -8.19 -2.69 -27.83
N ALA A 3 -7.42 -1.70 -28.25
CA ALA A 3 -6.74 -1.65 -29.53
C ALA A 3 -5.68 -2.77 -29.66
N GLU A 4 -5.63 -3.38 -30.84
CA GLU A 4 -4.79 -4.53 -31.25
C GLU A 4 -3.27 -4.31 -31.17
N ASN A 5 -2.76 -3.24 -30.54
CA ASN A 5 -1.31 -2.95 -30.47
C ASN A 5 -0.84 -2.33 -29.13
N ALA A 6 -1.65 -2.37 -28.06
CA ALA A 6 -1.17 -1.91 -26.76
C ALA A 6 -0.15 -2.90 -26.19
N ARG A 7 1.11 -2.45 -25.96
CA ARG A 7 2.12 -3.28 -25.29
C ARG A 7 1.60 -3.67 -23.91
N ASN A 8 1.75 -4.94 -23.52
CA ASN A 8 1.26 -5.45 -22.24
C ASN A 8 1.78 -4.65 -21.04
N GLU A 9 3.00 -4.10 -21.10
CA GLU A 9 3.56 -3.20 -20.08
C GLU A 9 2.64 -1.99 -19.79
N GLN A 10 2.06 -1.37 -20.83
CA GLN A 10 1.20 -0.20 -20.71
C GLN A 10 -0.18 -0.57 -20.17
N LEU A 11 -0.67 -1.78 -20.51
CA LEU A 11 -1.93 -2.29 -19.98
C LEU A 11 -1.80 -2.59 -18.48
N LEU A 12 -0.72 -3.26 -18.08
CA LEU A 12 -0.44 -3.56 -16.67
C LEU A 12 -0.30 -2.27 -15.83
N ALA A 13 0.39 -1.25 -16.36
CA ALA A 13 0.48 0.06 -15.72
C ALA A 13 -0.91 0.69 -15.52
N LYS A 14 -1.75 0.72 -16.58
CA LYS A 14 -3.11 1.26 -16.48
C LYS A 14 -3.99 0.48 -15.49
N ILE A 15 -3.91 -0.85 -15.49
CA ILE A 15 -4.65 -1.69 -14.53
C ILE A 15 -4.19 -1.36 -13.10
N SER A 16 -2.89 -1.20 -12.88
CA SER A 16 -2.33 -0.81 -11.59
C SER A 16 -2.87 0.54 -11.12
N ASP A 17 -2.88 1.54 -12.00
CA ASP A 17 -3.41 2.88 -11.70
C ASP A 17 -4.91 2.87 -11.42
N TYR A 18 -5.69 2.07 -12.15
CA TYR A 18 -7.12 1.95 -11.91
C TYR A 18 -7.41 1.22 -10.60
N PHE A 19 -6.72 0.10 -10.36
CA PHE A 19 -6.88 -0.67 -9.12
C PHE A 19 -6.59 0.20 -7.89
N GLU A 20 -5.52 0.99 -7.93
CA GLU A 20 -5.16 1.91 -6.84
C GLU A 20 -6.21 2.99 -6.57
N LYS A 21 -6.93 3.43 -7.61
CA LYS A 21 -7.99 4.45 -7.49
C LYS A 21 -9.34 3.89 -7.06
N LEU A 22 -9.52 2.57 -7.04
CA LEU A 22 -10.74 1.95 -6.54
C LEU A 22 -10.88 2.17 -5.04
N ASP A 23 -12.12 2.30 -4.57
CA ASP A 23 -12.40 2.19 -3.15
C ASP A 23 -12.09 0.75 -2.65
N PRO A 24 -11.82 0.55 -1.35
CA PRO A 24 -11.32 -0.73 -0.85
C PRO A 24 -12.28 -1.90 -1.07
N LEU A 25 -13.59 -1.68 -1.01
CA LEU A 25 -14.57 -2.73 -1.30
C LEU A 25 -14.53 -3.12 -2.78
N SER A 26 -14.40 -2.14 -3.67
CA SER A 26 -14.17 -2.41 -5.09
C SER A 26 -12.83 -3.12 -5.33
N GLN A 27 -11.76 -2.74 -4.61
CA GLN A 27 -10.47 -3.46 -4.65
C GLN A 27 -10.65 -4.91 -4.22
N GLU A 28 -11.36 -5.19 -3.12
CA GLU A 28 -11.61 -6.55 -2.63
C GLU A 28 -12.39 -7.39 -3.64
N LYS A 29 -13.46 -6.82 -4.22
CA LYS A 29 -14.30 -7.50 -5.22
C LYS A 29 -13.51 -7.95 -6.45
N VAL A 30 -12.55 -7.14 -6.91
CA VAL A 30 -11.76 -7.45 -8.11
C VAL A 30 -10.43 -8.14 -7.78
N SER A 31 -10.04 -8.20 -6.50
CA SER A 31 -8.73 -8.71 -6.10
C SER A 31 -8.49 -10.15 -6.54
N SER A 32 -9.51 -11.02 -6.52
CA SER A 32 -9.36 -12.41 -6.97
C SER A 32 -9.01 -12.49 -8.46
N GLU A 33 -9.68 -11.71 -9.30
CA GLU A 33 -9.45 -11.65 -10.75
C GLU A 33 -8.06 -11.07 -11.05
N VAL A 34 -7.66 -10.00 -10.35
CA VAL A 34 -6.35 -9.38 -10.55
C VAL A 34 -5.22 -10.29 -10.01
N LYS A 35 -5.44 -11.02 -8.91
CA LYS A 35 -4.51 -12.05 -8.41
C LYS A 35 -4.32 -13.16 -9.45
N GLN A 36 -5.40 -13.60 -10.10
CA GLN A 36 -5.32 -14.61 -11.16
C GLN A 36 -4.53 -14.08 -12.37
N LEU A 37 -4.80 -12.84 -12.81
CA LEU A 37 -4.03 -12.17 -13.87
C LEU A 37 -2.52 -12.15 -13.54
N CYS A 38 -2.18 -11.82 -12.29
CA CYS A 38 -0.81 -11.84 -11.78
C CYS A 38 -0.15 -13.21 -11.94
N GLN A 39 -0.84 -14.27 -11.52
CA GLN A 39 -0.31 -15.64 -11.59
C GLN A 39 -0.15 -16.11 -13.04
N ASP A 40 -1.16 -15.90 -13.88
CA ASP A 40 -1.15 -16.35 -15.27
C ASP A 40 -0.07 -15.62 -16.06
N ARG A 41 0.06 -14.31 -15.88
CA ARG A 41 1.06 -13.54 -16.61
C ARG A 41 2.48 -13.81 -16.12
N ALA A 42 2.67 -14.04 -14.83
CA ALA A 42 3.97 -14.46 -14.30
C ALA A 42 4.38 -15.81 -14.90
N LYS A 43 3.50 -16.81 -14.92
CA LYS A 43 3.76 -18.11 -15.56
C LYS A 43 4.13 -17.97 -17.03
N GLN A 44 3.50 -17.05 -17.76
CA GLN A 44 3.83 -16.79 -19.18
C GLN A 44 5.18 -16.11 -19.38
N LEU A 45 5.61 -15.24 -18.46
CA LEU A 45 6.87 -14.49 -18.58
C LEU A 45 8.09 -15.29 -18.13
N ILE A 46 8.01 -15.89 -16.95
CA ILE A 46 9.15 -16.57 -16.30
C ILE A 46 9.04 -18.10 -16.34
N GLY A 47 7.90 -18.65 -16.78
CA GLY A 47 7.66 -20.09 -16.80
C GLY A 47 7.13 -20.64 -15.48
N SER A 48 6.43 -21.78 -15.56
CA SER A 48 5.75 -22.38 -14.40
C SER A 48 6.69 -22.76 -13.26
N SER A 49 7.87 -23.31 -13.55
CA SER A 49 8.82 -23.73 -12.52
C SER A 49 9.34 -22.56 -11.68
N ASP A 50 9.72 -21.47 -12.34
CA ASP A 50 10.21 -20.27 -11.67
C ASP A 50 9.08 -19.54 -10.94
N PHE A 51 7.86 -19.57 -11.48
CA PHE A 51 6.67 -19.07 -10.80
C PHE A 51 6.39 -19.83 -9.49
N GLU A 52 6.39 -21.17 -9.51
CA GLU A 52 6.17 -21.95 -8.28
C GLU A 52 7.27 -21.69 -7.24
N THR A 53 8.51 -21.43 -7.67
CA THR A 53 9.60 -21.00 -6.77
C THR A 53 9.28 -19.67 -6.08
N LEU A 54 8.80 -18.67 -6.82
CA LEU A 54 8.39 -17.38 -6.25
C LEU A 54 7.17 -17.52 -5.32
N LYS A 55 6.19 -18.33 -5.74
CA LYS A 55 4.96 -18.57 -4.97
C LYS A 55 5.28 -19.24 -3.63
N ASN A 56 6.10 -20.29 -3.63
CA ASN A 56 6.50 -20.97 -2.40
C ASN A 56 7.25 -20.03 -1.46
N ALA A 57 8.16 -19.20 -1.98
CA ALA A 57 8.85 -18.20 -1.17
C ALA A 57 7.87 -17.21 -0.52
N TYR A 58 6.78 -16.84 -1.21
CA TYR A 58 5.75 -15.96 -0.65
C TYR A 58 4.90 -16.67 0.41
N GLU A 59 4.48 -17.90 0.15
CA GLU A 59 3.67 -18.71 1.07
C GLU A 59 4.44 -19.11 2.33
N GLU A 60 5.76 -19.28 2.23
CA GLU A 60 6.67 -19.53 3.36
C GLU A 60 7.02 -18.25 4.15
N LEU A 61 6.39 -17.11 3.84
CA LEU A 61 6.64 -15.81 4.48
C LEU A 61 8.12 -15.41 4.43
N ALA A 62 8.80 -15.70 3.31
CA ALA A 62 10.15 -15.20 3.10
C ALA A 62 10.17 -13.67 3.23
N SER A 63 11.29 -13.13 3.72
CA SER A 63 11.50 -11.68 3.77
C SER A 63 11.22 -11.04 2.41
N PHE A 64 10.64 -9.84 2.41
CA PHE A 64 10.42 -9.06 1.20
C PHE A 64 11.69 -8.94 0.35
N GLU A 65 12.85 -8.78 0.99
CA GLU A 65 14.17 -8.70 0.36
C GLU A 65 14.49 -9.96 -0.46
N LEU A 66 14.20 -11.15 0.09
CA LEU A 66 14.44 -12.42 -0.60
C LEU A 66 13.50 -12.60 -1.80
N LEU A 67 12.22 -12.25 -1.64
CA LEU A 67 11.24 -12.27 -2.74
C LEU A 67 11.64 -11.31 -3.87
N ALA A 68 12.05 -10.09 -3.52
CA ALA A 68 12.52 -9.09 -4.46
C ALA A 68 13.79 -9.58 -5.19
N ALA A 69 14.78 -10.12 -4.47
CA ALA A 69 16.01 -10.64 -5.07
C ALA A 69 15.75 -11.81 -6.03
N ASN A 70 14.87 -12.75 -5.64
CA ASN A 70 14.45 -13.86 -6.51
C ASN A 70 13.78 -13.35 -7.78
N PHE A 71 12.87 -12.38 -7.65
CA PHE A 71 12.21 -11.78 -8.80
C PHE A 71 13.21 -11.07 -9.73
N THR A 72 14.10 -10.23 -9.19
CA THR A 72 15.14 -9.53 -9.96
C THR A 72 16.04 -10.50 -10.72
N ARG A 73 16.44 -11.61 -10.09
CA ARG A 73 17.22 -12.68 -10.74
C ARG A 73 16.48 -13.28 -11.94
N LEU A 74 15.20 -13.61 -11.76
CA LEU A 74 14.37 -14.20 -12.83
C LEU A 74 14.14 -13.23 -13.99
N VAL A 75 13.87 -11.96 -13.69
CA VAL A 75 13.76 -10.90 -14.71
C VAL A 75 15.08 -10.72 -15.47
N GLY A 76 16.22 -10.80 -14.78
CA GLY A 76 17.55 -10.74 -15.41
C GLY A 76 17.78 -11.83 -16.47
N ASN A 77 17.17 -13.01 -16.30
CA ASN A 77 17.28 -14.12 -17.24
C ASN A 77 16.39 -13.97 -18.49
N LEU A 78 15.44 -13.02 -18.49
CA LEU A 78 14.60 -12.76 -19.66
C LEU A 78 15.44 -12.21 -20.82
N LYS A 79 15.11 -12.59 -22.05
CA LYS A 79 15.93 -12.26 -23.23
C LYS A 79 15.71 -10.84 -23.75
N SER A 80 14.47 -10.35 -23.69
CA SER A 80 14.10 -9.05 -24.28
C SER A 80 13.88 -7.98 -23.22
N GLU A 81 14.24 -6.75 -23.54
CA GLU A 81 13.96 -5.57 -22.71
C GLU A 81 12.46 -5.36 -22.51
N SER A 82 11.65 -5.63 -23.55
CA SER A 82 10.19 -5.59 -23.49
C SER A 82 9.63 -6.55 -22.43
N GLN A 83 10.09 -7.81 -22.39
CA GLN A 83 9.68 -8.76 -21.36
C GLN A 83 10.13 -8.33 -19.95
N ARG A 84 11.31 -7.72 -19.83
CA ARG A 84 11.79 -7.22 -18.53
C ARG A 84 10.95 -6.04 -18.03
N SER A 85 10.66 -5.07 -18.90
CA SER A 85 9.78 -3.94 -18.60
C SER A 85 8.38 -4.42 -18.21
N GLU A 86 7.85 -5.38 -18.96
CA GLU A 86 6.56 -5.99 -18.63
C GLU A 86 6.56 -6.70 -17.28
N ALA A 87 7.61 -7.47 -16.97
CA ALA A 87 7.75 -8.12 -15.68
C ALA A 87 7.79 -7.09 -14.54
N GLU A 88 8.48 -5.96 -14.71
CA GLU A 88 8.49 -4.89 -13.72
C GLU A 88 7.11 -4.24 -13.52
N GLN A 89 6.33 -4.02 -14.58
CA GLN A 89 4.95 -3.52 -14.45
C GLN A 89 4.04 -4.55 -13.78
N LEU A 90 4.21 -5.84 -14.12
CA LEU A 90 3.50 -6.93 -13.47
C LEU A 90 3.82 -6.98 -11.97
N ARG A 91 5.10 -6.86 -11.59
CA ARG A 91 5.51 -6.82 -10.18
C ARG A 91 4.80 -5.71 -9.43
N ARG A 92 4.76 -4.50 -9.97
CA ARG A 92 4.08 -3.35 -9.32
C ARG A 92 2.60 -3.62 -9.11
N LEU A 93 1.90 -4.11 -10.13
CA LEU A 93 0.49 -4.49 -10.02
C LEU A 93 0.28 -5.57 -8.94
N CYS A 94 1.08 -6.63 -8.97
CA CYS A 94 0.93 -7.74 -8.04
C CYS A 94 1.27 -7.32 -6.61
N GLN A 95 2.28 -6.48 -6.41
CA GLN A 95 2.61 -5.96 -5.08
C GLN A 95 1.42 -5.21 -4.46
N LYS A 96 0.73 -4.37 -5.24
CA LYS A 96 -0.50 -3.69 -4.79
C LYS A 96 -1.58 -4.67 -4.36
N VAL A 97 -1.87 -5.64 -5.22
CA VAL A 97 -3.02 -6.55 -5.05
C VAL A 97 -2.79 -7.59 -3.95
N TYR A 98 -1.54 -8.01 -3.74
CA TYR A 98 -1.15 -8.88 -2.64
C TYR A 98 -0.81 -8.10 -1.36
N GLY A 99 -0.84 -6.77 -1.38
CA GLY A 99 -0.46 -5.95 -0.23
C GLY A 99 1.01 -6.08 0.18
N THR A 100 1.89 -6.53 -0.73
CA THR A 100 3.32 -6.77 -0.48
C THR A 100 4.19 -5.59 -0.87
N GLU A 101 3.59 -4.43 -1.17
CA GLU A 101 4.35 -3.21 -1.37
C GLU A 101 5.18 -2.89 -0.13
N ARG A 102 6.46 -2.57 -0.36
CA ARG A 102 7.26 -1.97 0.69
C ARG A 102 6.61 -0.64 1.03
N PHE A 103 6.20 -0.49 2.29
CA PHE A 103 5.80 0.80 2.80
C PHE A 103 6.99 1.75 2.71
N ASP A 104 6.89 2.74 1.84
CA ASP A 104 7.81 3.86 1.80
C ASP A 104 7.25 4.95 2.73
N PRO A 105 7.89 5.26 3.87
CA PRO A 105 7.47 6.35 4.74
C PRO A 105 7.38 7.71 4.03
N GLY A 106 8.13 7.89 2.94
CA GLY A 106 8.06 9.06 2.07
C GLY A 106 6.70 9.25 1.39
N GLU A 107 5.93 8.18 1.17
CA GLU A 107 4.60 8.26 0.59
C GLU A 107 3.63 9.08 1.46
N LEU A 108 3.73 8.96 2.79
CA LEU A 108 2.87 9.69 3.73
C LEU A 108 3.01 11.21 3.63
N THR A 109 4.16 11.68 3.16
CA THR A 109 4.47 13.10 3.00
C THR A 109 4.45 13.55 1.54
N SER A 110 4.05 12.69 0.60
CA SER A 110 4.14 12.95 -0.84
C SER A 110 3.38 14.21 -1.30
N TRP A 111 2.31 14.58 -0.61
CA TRP A 111 1.49 15.77 -0.85
C TRP A 111 2.11 17.09 -0.33
N LEU A 112 3.18 17.01 0.47
CA LEU A 112 3.90 18.17 1.01
C LEU A 112 4.94 18.71 0.02
N THR A 113 5.19 20.03 0.09
CA THR A 113 6.30 20.66 -0.64
C THR A 113 7.65 20.25 -0.04
N SER A 114 8.73 20.46 -0.81
CA SER A 114 10.10 20.21 -0.32
C SER A 114 10.42 20.99 0.95
N ASP A 115 9.98 22.26 1.03
CA ASP A 115 10.22 23.10 2.21
C ASP A 115 9.44 22.59 3.43
N GLN A 116 8.20 22.16 3.25
CA GLN A 116 7.39 21.56 4.31
C GLN A 116 7.99 20.25 4.81
N LYS A 117 8.52 19.41 3.90
CA LYS A 117 9.21 18.17 4.26
C LYS A 117 10.46 18.43 5.08
N LEU A 118 11.28 19.39 4.66
CA LEU A 118 12.49 19.79 5.38
C LEU A 118 12.14 20.33 6.78
N GLU A 119 11.06 21.10 6.88
CA GLU A 119 10.58 21.59 8.17
C GLU A 119 10.17 20.45 9.10
N LEU A 120 9.41 19.47 8.62
CA LEU A 120 9.05 18.29 9.40
C LEU A 120 10.28 17.47 9.80
N GLU A 121 11.25 17.33 8.91
CA GLU A 121 12.49 16.62 9.20
C GLU A 121 13.24 17.28 10.38
N HIS A 122 13.34 18.61 10.40
CA HIS A 122 13.94 19.33 11.52
C HIS A 122 13.14 19.16 12.82
N LEU A 123 11.81 19.20 12.76
CA LEU A 123 10.96 18.99 13.94
C LEU A 123 11.12 17.58 14.50
N ILE A 124 11.13 16.56 13.65
CA ILE A 124 11.28 15.14 14.05
C ILE A 124 12.66 14.88 14.66
N GLN A 125 13.70 15.58 14.19
CA GLN A 125 15.07 15.41 14.70
C GLN A 125 15.33 16.17 16.00
N ASP A 126 14.47 17.12 16.38
CA ASP A 126 14.62 17.89 17.61
C ASP A 126 14.12 17.08 18.82
N PRO A 127 15.00 16.68 19.75
CA PRO A 127 14.60 15.90 20.93
C PRO A 127 13.71 16.65 21.91
N GLY A 128 13.56 17.98 21.76
CA GLY A 128 12.64 18.81 22.55
C GLY A 128 11.23 18.87 21.98
N VAL A 129 10.99 18.33 20.77
CA VAL A 129 9.70 18.34 20.10
C VAL A 129 8.99 17.00 20.30
N SER A 130 7.72 17.04 20.70
CA SER A 130 6.88 15.83 20.83
C SER A 130 6.30 15.40 19.49
N ASP A 131 5.95 14.11 19.38
CA ASP A 131 5.23 13.60 18.22
C ASP A 131 3.92 14.38 17.98
N ASP A 132 3.22 14.79 19.05
CA ASP A 132 2.02 15.63 18.96
C ASP A 132 2.27 16.95 18.23
N ALA A 133 3.37 17.63 18.51
CA ALA A 133 3.73 18.89 17.83
C ALA A 133 4.04 18.66 16.35
N VAL A 134 4.62 17.51 15.99
CA VAL A 134 4.81 17.10 14.60
C VAL A 134 3.45 16.86 13.92
N TYR A 135 2.54 16.15 14.57
CA TYR A 135 1.19 15.89 14.06
C TYR A 135 0.37 17.18 13.87
N GLU A 136 0.41 18.08 14.85
CA GLU A 136 -0.20 19.41 14.76
C GLU A 136 0.34 20.16 13.54
N ARG A 137 1.65 20.12 13.30
CA ARG A 137 2.24 20.80 12.15
C ARG A 137 1.82 20.21 10.82
N ILE A 138 1.75 18.88 10.71
CA ILE A 138 1.20 18.19 9.53
C ILE A 138 -0.26 18.63 9.29
N PHE A 139 -1.06 18.71 10.36
CA PHE A 139 -2.45 19.14 10.27
C PHE A 139 -2.58 20.61 9.81
N GLU A 140 -1.71 21.50 10.28
CA GLU A 140 -1.67 22.87 9.78
C GLU A 140 -1.34 22.97 8.29
N PHE A 141 -0.42 22.13 7.79
CA PHE A 141 -0.13 22.07 6.35
C PHE A 141 -1.33 21.60 5.56
N TYR A 142 -2.08 20.63 6.08
CA TYR A 142 -3.31 20.14 5.47
C TYR A 142 -4.37 21.24 5.41
N GLU A 143 -4.62 21.95 6.51
CA GLU A 143 -5.63 23.00 6.57
C GLU A 143 -5.33 24.19 5.63
N LYS A 144 -4.06 24.53 5.46
CA LYS A 144 -3.60 25.62 4.57
C LYS A 144 -3.49 25.21 3.10
N ALA A 145 -3.61 23.93 2.78
CA ALA A 145 -3.52 23.44 1.41
C ALA A 145 -4.75 23.83 0.58
N ASP A 146 -4.56 23.95 -0.74
CA ASP A 146 -5.66 24.09 -1.70
C ASP A 146 -6.47 22.78 -1.82
N ASP A 147 -7.64 22.84 -2.47
CA ASP A 147 -8.58 21.71 -2.54
C ASP A 147 -8.00 20.47 -3.25
N GLU A 148 -7.16 20.68 -4.27
CA GLU A 148 -6.50 19.60 -4.99
C GLU A 148 -5.50 18.88 -4.08
N LYS A 149 -4.62 19.63 -3.42
CA LYS A 149 -3.67 19.09 -2.44
C LYS A 149 -4.36 18.47 -1.24
N LYS A 150 -5.45 19.03 -0.73
CA LYS A 150 -6.26 18.43 0.34
C LYS A 150 -6.82 17.08 -0.09
N THR A 151 -7.26 16.97 -1.34
CA THR A 151 -7.76 15.71 -1.90
C THR A 151 -6.66 14.65 -1.96
N ASP A 152 -5.47 15.03 -2.40
CA ASP A 152 -4.33 14.10 -2.47
C ASP A 152 -3.81 13.74 -1.07
N ALA A 153 -3.71 14.70 -0.17
CA ALA A 153 -3.39 14.48 1.23
C ALA A 153 -4.35 13.48 1.88
N ARG A 154 -5.66 13.63 1.65
CA ARG A 154 -6.67 12.70 2.18
C ARG A 154 -6.44 11.28 1.69
N LYS A 155 -6.22 11.08 0.39
CA LYS A 155 -5.95 9.74 -0.17
C LYS A 155 -4.71 9.11 0.45
N VAL A 156 -3.64 9.89 0.59
CA VAL A 156 -2.36 9.44 1.17
C VAL A 156 -2.53 9.08 2.64
N ILE A 157 -3.18 9.93 3.42
CA ILE A 157 -3.42 9.73 4.86
C ILE A 157 -4.34 8.52 5.06
N GLU A 158 -5.46 8.42 4.33
CA GLU A 158 -6.38 7.28 4.43
C GLU A 158 -5.68 5.95 4.09
N SER A 159 -4.87 5.94 3.01
CA SER A 159 -4.06 4.78 2.63
C SER A 159 -3.05 4.41 3.73
N GLY A 160 -2.36 5.40 4.28
CA GLY A 160 -1.42 5.24 5.40
C GLY A 160 -2.09 4.65 6.65
N CYS A 161 -3.23 5.21 7.05
CA CYS A 161 -4.03 4.71 8.17
C CYS A 161 -4.49 3.27 7.95
N ARG A 162 -4.97 2.92 6.75
CA ARG A 162 -5.36 1.54 6.44
C ARG A 162 -4.19 0.57 6.59
N ARG A 163 -3.04 0.87 5.98
CA ARG A 163 -1.83 0.04 6.10
C ARG A 163 -1.30 -0.05 7.53
N PHE A 164 -1.52 0.99 8.34
CA PHE A 164 -1.20 0.97 9.76
C PHE A 164 -2.13 0.01 10.52
N VAL A 165 -3.45 0.12 10.30
CA VAL A 165 -4.45 -0.75 10.91
C VAL A 165 -4.21 -2.22 10.52
N ASP A 166 -3.95 -2.51 9.24
CA ASP A 166 -3.60 -3.85 8.75
C ASP A 166 -2.41 -4.43 9.52
N ARG A 167 -1.33 -3.66 9.68
CA ARG A 167 -0.10 -4.14 10.33
C ARG A 167 -0.21 -4.23 11.85
N MET A 168 -0.96 -3.34 12.47
CA MET A 168 -1.10 -3.29 13.92
C MET A 168 -2.11 -4.31 14.45
N PHE A 169 -3.21 -4.52 13.72
CA PHE A 169 -4.34 -5.33 14.19
C PHE A 169 -4.57 -6.60 13.35
N GLY A 170 -3.91 -6.73 12.20
CA GLY A 170 -4.04 -7.86 11.29
C GLY A 170 -5.27 -7.77 10.38
N ASP A 171 -5.20 -8.52 9.27
CA ASP A 171 -6.15 -8.47 8.15
C ASP A 171 -7.61 -8.63 8.57
N LYS A 172 -7.89 -9.50 9.56
CA LYS A 172 -9.25 -9.78 10.02
C LYS A 172 -9.91 -8.56 10.68
N ILE A 173 -9.16 -7.85 11.54
CA ILE A 173 -9.69 -6.67 12.24
C ILE A 173 -9.81 -5.52 11.23
N ALA A 174 -8.80 -5.34 10.38
CA ALA A 174 -8.81 -4.28 9.39
C ALA A 174 -9.96 -4.43 8.38
N ALA A 175 -10.19 -5.62 7.83
CA ALA A 175 -11.31 -5.89 6.93
C ALA A 175 -12.67 -5.59 7.60
N LYS A 176 -12.84 -5.98 8.87
CA LYS A 176 -14.06 -5.73 9.62
C LYS A 176 -14.30 -4.23 9.85
N LEU A 177 -13.27 -3.47 10.20
CA LEU A 177 -13.37 -2.02 10.38
C LEU A 177 -13.71 -1.32 9.07
N GLU A 178 -13.12 -1.78 7.97
CA GLU A 178 -13.38 -1.24 6.64
C GLU A 178 -14.81 -1.53 6.16
N GLU A 179 -15.31 -2.76 6.35
CA GLU A 179 -16.71 -3.11 6.09
C GLU A 179 -17.67 -2.17 6.83
N ARG A 180 -17.41 -1.91 8.12
CA ARG A 180 -18.22 -1.01 8.95
C ARG A 180 -18.16 0.43 8.45
N ARG A 181 -16.97 0.92 8.11
CA ARG A 181 -16.78 2.27 7.53
C ARG A 181 -17.58 2.45 6.25
N LEU A 182 -17.60 1.44 5.38
CA LEU A 182 -18.28 1.49 4.09
C LEU A 182 -19.79 1.22 4.17
N SER A 183 -20.26 0.55 5.23
CA SER A 183 -21.68 0.26 5.44
C SER A 183 -22.55 1.50 5.61
N GLY A 184 -21.96 2.65 5.96
CA GLY A 184 -22.67 3.89 6.28
C GLY A 184 -23.44 3.85 7.61
N ASN A 185 -23.46 2.71 8.30
CA ASN A 185 -24.19 2.52 9.56
C ASN A 185 -23.37 2.89 10.81
N TYR A 186 -22.08 3.19 10.63
CA TYR A 186 -21.16 3.54 11.71
C TYR A 186 -20.74 5.00 11.59
N THR A 187 -20.83 5.73 12.70
CA THR A 187 -20.24 7.08 12.77
C THR A 187 -18.72 6.99 12.94
N PRO A 188 -17.98 8.06 12.58
CA PRO A 188 -16.54 8.11 12.87
C PRO A 188 -16.22 7.83 14.33
N GLN A 189 -17.03 8.34 15.27
CA GLN A 189 -16.83 8.11 16.70
C GLN A 189 -17.00 6.64 17.10
N MET A 190 -17.94 5.92 16.46
CA MET A 190 -18.11 4.48 16.70
C MET A 190 -16.91 3.68 16.21
N LEU A 191 -16.36 4.04 15.04
CA LEU A 191 -15.16 3.40 14.49
C LEU A 191 -13.93 3.70 15.36
N THR A 192 -13.76 4.95 15.81
CA THR A 192 -12.70 5.34 16.74
C THR A 192 -12.79 4.57 18.06
N ALA A 193 -13.99 4.44 18.64
CA ALA A 193 -14.18 3.69 19.88
C ALA A 193 -13.85 2.20 19.71
N GLU A 194 -14.19 1.60 18.57
CA GLU A 194 -13.83 0.22 18.27
C GLU A 194 -12.32 0.03 18.05
N LEU A 195 -11.67 0.94 17.32
CA LEU A 195 -10.21 0.96 17.17
C LEU A 195 -9.50 1.07 18.53
N ALA A 196 -9.96 1.96 19.42
CA ALA A 196 -9.42 2.11 20.76
C ALA A 196 -9.59 0.83 21.61
N ALA A 197 -10.71 0.13 21.45
CA ALA A 197 -10.91 -1.16 22.11
C ALA A 197 -9.91 -2.21 21.62
N TYR A 198 -9.64 -2.28 20.31
CA TYR A 198 -8.60 -3.15 19.76
C TYR A 198 -7.19 -2.75 20.21
N ALA A 199 -6.88 -1.45 20.29
CA ALA A 199 -5.60 -0.95 20.79
C ALA A 199 -5.35 -1.39 22.24
N ALA A 200 -6.37 -1.32 23.11
CA ALA A 200 -6.27 -1.72 24.50
C ALA A 200 -5.94 -3.21 24.71
N GLU A 201 -6.28 -4.07 23.73
CA GLU A 201 -5.97 -5.50 23.75
C GLU A 201 -4.50 -5.81 23.33
N ILE A 202 -3.77 -4.84 22.79
CA ILE A 202 -2.36 -5.01 22.41
C ILE A 202 -1.50 -5.18 23.68
N LYS A 203 -0.85 -6.35 23.79
CA LYS A 203 -0.01 -6.70 24.94
C LYS A 203 1.33 -5.96 24.97
N ASP A 204 1.90 -5.68 23.81
CA ASP A 204 3.16 -4.94 23.71
C ASP A 204 2.90 -3.46 23.97
N VAL A 205 3.46 -2.93 25.06
CA VAL A 205 3.20 -1.56 25.52
C VAL A 205 3.60 -0.51 24.48
N LYS A 206 4.70 -0.75 23.75
CA LYS A 206 5.19 0.19 22.73
C LYS A 206 4.24 0.24 21.53
N ASN A 207 3.74 -0.91 21.09
CA ASN A 207 2.76 -1.00 20.01
C ASN A 207 1.38 -0.48 20.45
N ARG A 208 1.00 -0.68 21.70
CA ARG A 208 -0.24 -0.11 22.25
C ARG A 208 -0.20 1.42 22.24
N ILE A 209 0.88 2.04 22.74
CA ILE A 209 1.04 3.50 22.73
C ILE A 209 0.96 4.08 21.31
N LYS A 210 1.44 3.36 20.30
CA LYS A 210 1.34 3.79 18.90
C LYS A 210 -0.07 3.68 18.32
N ALA A 211 -0.88 2.77 18.86
CA ALA A 211 -2.22 2.46 18.37
C ALA A 211 -3.32 3.29 19.06
N GLU A 212 -3.02 3.83 20.25
CA GLU A 212 -3.83 4.79 21.01
C GLU A 212 -3.71 6.20 20.41
#